data_AF-A0A945IEQ2-F1
#
_entry.id   AF-A0A945IEQ2-F1
#
_cell.length_a   1.000
_cell.length_b   1.000
_cell.length_c   1.000
_cell.angle_alpha   90.00
_cell.angle_beta   90.00
_cell.angle_gamma   90.00
#
_symmetry.space_group_name_H-M   'P 1'
#
loop_
_entity.id
_entity.type
_entity.pdbx_description
1 polymer ?
#
loop_
_entity_poly.entity_id
_entity_poly.type
_entity_poly.pdbx_seq_one_letter_code
_entity_poly.pdbx_strand_id
1 'polypeptide(L)'
;MSYFKSRRSAVVARNGSVATSQPLAAQAGLQILRDGGNAIDAAVATAAVLNVVEPMSTGIGGDMFALIWDKTERKVVSLNGSGRQAAAANVADVRKAGYESIQNSGEGSQFAVSVPGTVHGWETALNQYGR
;
A
#
# COMPACT_ATOMS: atom_id res chain seq x y z
N MET A 1 -14.41 -2.04 27.86
CA MET A 1 -13.58 -2.71 26.84
C MET A 1 -14.50 -3.51 25.94
N SER A 2 -14.68 -3.13 24.67
CA SER A 2 -15.48 -3.92 23.72
C SER A 2 -14.57 -5.00 23.12
N TYR A 3 -14.90 -6.28 23.31
CA TYR A 3 -14.22 -7.39 22.63
C TYR A 3 -14.66 -7.42 21.17
N PHE A 4 -13.72 -7.38 20.23
CA PHE A 4 -14.03 -7.59 18.81
C PHE A 4 -14.48 -9.04 18.61
N LYS A 5 -15.78 -9.27 18.45
CA LYS A 5 -16.36 -10.59 18.14
C LYS A 5 -16.14 -10.88 16.66
N SER A 6 -15.04 -11.56 16.34
CA SER A 6 -14.78 -12.01 14.96
C SER A 6 -15.95 -12.87 14.45
N ARG A 7 -16.42 -12.57 13.24
CA ARG A 7 -17.44 -13.39 12.54
C ARG A 7 -16.83 -14.46 11.64
N ARG A 8 -15.49 -14.55 11.58
CA ARG A 8 -14.75 -15.54 10.78
C ARG A 8 -13.82 -16.36 11.68
N SER A 9 -13.74 -17.66 11.39
CA SER A 9 -12.80 -18.57 12.04
C SER A 9 -11.34 -18.17 11.73
N ALA A 10 -10.44 -18.39 12.70
CA ALA A 10 -9.01 -18.25 12.46
C ALA A 10 -8.57 -19.26 11.38
N VAL A 11 -7.87 -18.79 10.37
CA VAL A 11 -7.34 -19.63 9.29
C VAL A 11 -5.94 -20.08 9.67
N VAL A 12 -5.70 -21.39 9.63
CA VAL A 12 -4.37 -22.00 9.81
C VAL A 12 -3.99 -22.68 8.51
N ALA A 13 -2.81 -22.36 7.98
CA ALA A 13 -2.31 -22.90 6.73
C ALA A 13 -0.82 -23.26 6.87
N ARG A 14 -0.38 -24.32 6.18
CA ARG A 14 1.01 -24.80 6.23
C ARG A 14 1.94 -24.09 5.23
N ASN A 15 1.38 -23.56 4.14
CA ASN A 15 2.16 -23.12 2.98
C ASN A 15 2.01 -21.63 2.67
N GLY A 16 1.42 -20.85 3.59
CA GLY A 16 1.20 -19.41 3.44
C GLY A 16 -0.25 -19.00 3.66
N SER A 17 -0.45 -17.71 3.90
CA SER A 17 -1.75 -17.08 4.07
C SER A 17 -1.73 -15.65 3.51
N VAL A 18 -2.90 -15.16 3.09
CA VAL A 18 -3.10 -13.77 2.65
C VAL A 18 -4.33 -13.24 3.36
N ALA A 19 -4.23 -12.04 3.92
CA ALA A 19 -5.32 -11.35 4.61
C ALA A 19 -5.41 -9.91 4.11
N THR A 20 -6.62 -9.51 3.71
CA THR A 20 -6.92 -8.16 3.20
C THR A 20 -8.42 -7.86 3.36
N SER A 21 -8.80 -6.60 3.19
CA SER A 21 -10.19 -6.10 3.24
C SER A 21 -11.10 -6.76 2.20
N GLN A 22 -10.56 -7.11 1.02
CA GLN A 22 -11.32 -7.61 -0.11
C GLN A 22 -11.02 -9.08 -0.46
N PRO A 23 -12.04 -9.96 -0.58
CA PRO A 23 -11.83 -11.38 -0.86
C PRO A 23 -11.18 -11.64 -2.23
N LEU A 24 -11.49 -10.83 -3.26
CA LEU A 24 -10.88 -10.97 -4.59
C LEU A 24 -9.37 -10.66 -4.57
N ALA A 25 -8.96 -9.64 -3.81
CA ALA A 25 -7.56 -9.32 -3.62
C ALA A 25 -6.81 -10.40 -2.81
N ALA A 26 -7.48 -11.02 -1.83
CA ALA A 26 -6.93 -12.16 -1.10
C ALA A 26 -6.70 -13.37 -2.02
N GLN A 27 -7.65 -13.64 -2.93
CA GLN A 27 -7.54 -14.71 -3.91
C GLN A 27 -6.37 -14.49 -4.89
N ALA A 28 -6.15 -13.25 -5.34
CA ALA A 28 -5.02 -12.92 -6.21
C ALA A 28 -3.67 -13.23 -5.55
N GLY A 29 -3.46 -12.79 -4.30
CA GLY A 29 -2.24 -13.11 -3.56
C GLY A 29 -2.09 -14.61 -3.31
N LEU A 30 -3.18 -15.31 -2.96
CA LEU A 30 -3.17 -16.77 -2.81
C LEU A 30 -2.80 -17.49 -4.11
N GLN A 31 -3.24 -16.98 -5.26
CA GLN A 31 -2.88 -17.53 -6.56
C GLN A 31 -1.38 -17.42 -6.79
N ILE A 32 -0.78 -16.25 -6.53
CA ILE A 32 0.68 -16.07 -6.64
C ILE A 32 1.46 -17.02 -5.71
N LEU A 33 1.01 -17.21 -4.46
CA LEU A 33 1.63 -18.19 -3.56
C LEU A 33 1.53 -19.63 -4.10
N ARG A 34 0.37 -19.99 -4.69
CA ARG A 34 0.16 -21.32 -5.30
C ARG A 34 1.04 -21.54 -6.53
N ASP A 35 1.29 -20.48 -7.29
CA ASP A 35 2.15 -20.50 -8.48
C ASP A 35 3.65 -20.45 -8.13
N GLY A 36 4.00 -20.47 -6.84
CA GLY A 36 5.37 -20.59 -6.35
C GLY A 36 6.06 -19.26 -6.00
N GLY A 37 5.33 -18.15 -6.14
CA GLY A 37 5.77 -16.83 -5.67
C GLY A 37 5.92 -16.78 -4.16
N ASN A 38 6.67 -15.78 -3.68
CA ASN A 38 6.89 -15.56 -2.27
C ASN A 38 5.87 -14.57 -1.68
N ALA A 39 6.03 -14.22 -0.39
CA ALA A 39 5.11 -13.32 0.31
C ALA A 39 5.08 -11.89 -0.27
N ILE A 40 6.19 -11.43 -0.85
CA ILE A 40 6.32 -10.09 -1.46
C ILE A 40 5.61 -10.06 -2.82
N ASP A 41 5.83 -11.08 -3.65
CA ASP A 41 5.14 -11.24 -4.92
C ASP A 41 3.61 -11.26 -4.70
N ALA A 42 3.17 -12.05 -3.71
CA ALA A 42 1.76 -12.15 -3.34
C ALA A 42 1.20 -10.84 -2.79
N ALA A 43 1.96 -10.11 -1.97
CA ALA A 43 1.54 -8.82 -1.43
C ALA A 43 1.36 -7.77 -2.52
N VAL A 44 2.28 -7.68 -3.49
CA VAL A 44 2.16 -6.74 -4.61
C VAL A 44 0.97 -7.10 -5.50
N ALA A 45 0.74 -8.38 -5.81
CA ALA A 45 -0.45 -8.79 -6.55
C ALA A 45 -1.77 -8.47 -5.80
N THR A 46 -1.82 -8.74 -4.49
CA THR A 46 -2.97 -8.36 -3.66
C THR A 46 -3.19 -6.85 -3.67
N ALA A 47 -2.14 -6.05 -3.50
CA ALA A 47 -2.25 -4.59 -3.51
C ALA A 47 -2.67 -4.05 -4.89
N ALA A 48 -2.14 -4.61 -5.98
CA ALA A 48 -2.55 -4.26 -7.34
C ALA A 48 -4.03 -4.53 -7.59
N VAL A 49 -4.57 -5.65 -7.11
CA VAL A 49 -6.00 -5.94 -7.23
C VAL A 49 -6.84 -5.02 -6.34
N LEU A 50 -6.36 -4.64 -5.15
CA LEU A 50 -7.06 -3.66 -4.30
C LEU A 50 -7.30 -2.32 -5.01
N ASN A 51 -6.39 -1.88 -5.87
CA ASN A 51 -6.60 -0.66 -6.66
C ASN A 51 -7.87 -0.71 -7.53
N VAL A 52 -8.36 -1.92 -7.86
CA VAL A 52 -9.56 -2.14 -8.67
C VAL A 52 -10.78 -2.42 -7.79
N VAL A 53 -10.62 -3.28 -6.79
CA VAL A 53 -11.75 -3.76 -5.97
C VAL A 53 -12.00 -2.94 -4.70
N GLU A 54 -11.08 -2.04 -4.35
CA GLU A 54 -11.18 -1.08 -3.24
C GLU A 54 -10.51 0.27 -3.60
N PRO A 55 -10.90 0.91 -4.72
CA PRO A 55 -10.17 2.03 -5.32
C PRO A 55 -10.14 3.30 -4.45
N MET A 56 -11.09 3.43 -3.52
CA MET A 56 -11.20 4.59 -2.63
C MET A 56 -10.20 4.52 -1.45
N SER A 57 -9.60 3.35 -1.20
CA SER A 57 -8.74 3.12 -0.02
C SER A 57 -7.26 3.10 -0.36
N THR A 58 -6.88 2.50 -1.49
CA THR A 58 -5.47 2.39 -1.93
C THR A 58 -5.37 2.35 -3.45
N GLY A 59 -4.20 2.76 -3.97
CA GLY A 59 -4.02 3.03 -5.39
C GLY A 59 -2.57 3.23 -5.80
N ILE A 60 -2.30 3.07 -7.10
CA ILE A 60 -1.04 3.50 -7.73
C ILE A 60 -0.79 5.01 -7.58
N GLY A 61 -1.85 5.79 -7.38
CA GLY A 61 -1.78 7.23 -7.15
C GLY A 61 -1.45 7.64 -5.71
N GLY A 62 -1.20 6.68 -4.82
CA GLY A 62 -0.89 6.93 -3.41
C GLY A 62 0.53 6.58 -3.02
N ASP A 63 0.66 6.13 -1.78
CA ASP A 63 1.90 5.79 -1.11
C ASP A 63 1.92 4.35 -0.60
N MET A 64 3.13 3.86 -0.34
CA MET A 64 3.37 2.51 0.16
C MET A 64 4.29 2.52 1.36
N PHE A 65 3.95 1.72 2.36
CA PHE A 65 4.85 1.38 3.45
C PHE A 65 4.78 -0.12 3.68
N ALA A 66 5.93 -0.79 3.75
CA ALA A 66 5.98 -2.23 3.97
C ALA A 66 6.93 -2.57 5.11
N LEU A 67 6.50 -3.50 5.96
CA LEU A 67 7.36 -4.18 6.92
C LEU A 67 7.58 -5.59 6.42
N ILE A 68 8.85 -5.93 6.15
CA ILE A 68 9.24 -7.19 5.56
C ILE A 68 10.15 -7.90 6.55
N TRP A 69 9.86 -9.16 6.86
CA TRP A 69 10.81 -10.00 7.58
C TRP A 69 11.85 -10.54 6.59
N ASP A 70 13.08 -10.03 6.67
CA ASP A 70 14.19 -10.55 5.89
C ASP A 70 14.73 -11.81 6.59
N LYS A 71 14.59 -12.97 5.93
CA LYS A 71 15.06 -14.26 6.45
C LYS A 71 16.59 -14.36 6.49
N THR A 72 17.29 -13.64 5.63
CA THR A 72 18.75 -13.65 5.50
C THR A 72 19.36 -12.85 6.65
N GLU A 73 18.87 -11.62 6.84
CA GLU A 73 19.33 -10.73 7.90
C GLU A 73 18.66 -10.99 9.25
N ARG A 74 17.60 -11.83 9.26
CA ARG A 74 16.81 -12.21 10.44
C ARG A 74 16.30 -11.01 11.23
N LYS A 75 15.82 -10.00 10.50
CA LYS A 75 15.26 -8.77 11.07
C LYS A 75 14.09 -8.28 10.24
N VAL A 76 13.29 -7.40 10.84
CA VAL A 76 12.29 -6.63 10.09
C VAL A 76 13.00 -5.47 9.40
N VAL A 77 12.78 -5.35 8.10
CA VAL A 77 13.17 -4.18 7.30
C VAL A 77 11.91 -3.36 6.98
N SER A 78 12.06 -2.04 7.01
CA SER A 78 11.01 -1.11 6.63
C SER A 78 11.31 -0.53 5.24
N LEU A 79 10.37 -0.67 4.31
CA LEU A 79 10.42 -0.03 3.02
C LEU A 79 9.46 1.17 3.02
N ASN A 80 10.01 2.34 2.74
CA ASN A 80 9.23 3.57 2.56
C ASN A 80 9.12 3.89 1.07
N GLY A 81 7.93 3.67 0.52
CA GLY A 81 7.51 4.06 -0.83
C GLY A 81 6.53 5.24 -0.80
N SER A 82 6.69 6.19 0.14
CA SER A 82 5.92 7.43 0.13
C SER A 82 6.49 8.44 -0.84
N GLY A 83 5.58 9.07 -1.57
CA GLY A 83 5.81 10.19 -2.44
C GLY A 83 6.45 11.38 -1.77
N ARG A 84 7.28 12.09 -2.54
CA ARG A 84 7.78 13.42 -2.14
C ARG A 84 6.79 14.48 -2.61
N GLN A 85 6.87 15.66 -1.99
CA GLN A 85 6.22 16.83 -2.56
C GLN A 85 6.85 17.21 -3.89
N ALA A 86 6.07 17.84 -4.76
CA ALA A 86 6.57 18.34 -6.04
C ALA A 86 7.71 19.34 -5.81
N ALA A 87 8.74 19.32 -6.67
CA ALA A 87 9.92 20.17 -6.50
C ALA A 87 9.58 21.68 -6.46
N ALA A 88 8.49 22.08 -7.13
CA ALA A 88 8.01 23.45 -7.15
C ALA A 88 6.95 23.76 -6.06
N ALA A 89 6.59 22.80 -5.20
CA ALA A 89 5.57 23.01 -4.18
C ALA A 89 6.00 24.11 -3.19
N ASN A 90 5.15 25.12 -3.02
CA ASN A 90 5.43 26.28 -2.16
C ASN A 90 4.18 26.71 -1.37
N VAL A 91 4.36 26.97 -0.08
CA VAL A 91 3.28 27.45 0.81
C VAL A 91 2.73 28.82 0.39
N ALA A 92 3.55 29.65 -0.27
CA ALA A 92 3.13 30.96 -0.75
C ALA A 92 2.05 30.85 -1.83
N ASP A 93 2.09 29.82 -2.68
CA ASP A 93 1.09 29.61 -3.73
C ASP A 93 -0.27 29.21 -3.13
N VAL A 94 -0.26 28.39 -2.07
CA VAL A 94 -1.46 28.01 -1.32
C VAL A 94 -2.12 29.25 -0.70
N ARG A 95 -1.32 30.12 -0.06
CA ARG A 95 -1.81 31.36 0.54
C ARG A 95 -2.29 32.37 -0.50
N LYS A 96 -1.59 32.48 -1.63
CA LYS A 96 -1.98 33.37 -2.75
C LYS A 96 -3.31 32.93 -3.38
N ALA A 97 -3.59 31.62 -3.39
CA ALA A 97 -4.87 31.08 -3.79
C ALA A 97 -5.99 31.30 -2.75
N GLY A 98 -5.71 31.97 -1.62
CA GLY A 98 -6.71 32.34 -0.62
C GLY A 98 -6.96 31.28 0.46
N TYR A 99 -6.13 30.23 0.54
CA TYR A 99 -6.30 29.16 1.52
C TYR A 99 -5.37 29.34 2.73
N GLU A 100 -5.92 29.19 3.93
CA GLU A 100 -5.15 29.15 5.19
C GLU A 100 -4.54 27.77 5.47
N SER A 101 -5.12 26.72 4.87
CA SER A 101 -4.68 25.33 4.97
C SER A 101 -4.98 24.57 3.67
N ILE A 102 -4.29 23.45 3.46
CA ILE A 102 -4.57 22.56 2.32
C ILE A 102 -5.96 21.95 2.50
N GLN A 103 -6.79 22.03 1.46
CA GLN A 103 -8.15 21.50 1.48
C GLN A 103 -8.14 19.99 1.24
N ASN A 104 -9.00 19.25 1.94
CA ASN A 104 -9.09 17.78 1.81
C ASN A 104 -9.97 17.34 0.64
N SER A 105 -10.76 18.24 0.04
CA SER A 105 -11.64 17.97 -1.10
C SER A 105 -12.01 19.27 -1.81
N GLY A 106 -12.55 19.17 -3.03
CA GLY A 106 -13.00 20.34 -3.81
C GLY A 106 -11.85 21.20 -4.34
N GLU A 107 -12.15 22.47 -4.63
CA GLU A 107 -11.16 23.43 -5.12
C GLU A 107 -10.08 23.67 -4.04
N GLY A 108 -8.81 23.65 -4.44
CA GLY A 108 -7.67 23.77 -3.53
C GLY A 108 -7.12 22.41 -3.05
N SER A 109 -7.86 21.31 -3.25
CA SER A 109 -7.37 19.97 -2.89
C SER A 109 -6.20 19.48 -3.75
N GLN A 110 -5.97 20.09 -4.92
CA GLN A 110 -4.80 19.77 -5.75
C GLN A 110 -3.46 20.01 -5.02
N PHE A 111 -3.43 20.91 -4.04
CA PHE A 111 -2.22 21.15 -3.22
C PHE A 111 -1.91 20.00 -2.25
N ALA A 112 -2.85 19.07 -2.03
CA ALA A 112 -2.64 17.89 -1.19
C ALA A 112 -1.93 16.74 -1.92
N VAL A 113 -1.82 16.80 -3.25
CA VAL A 113 -1.31 15.70 -4.07
C VAL A 113 0.22 15.68 -4.04
N SER A 114 0.80 14.63 -3.43
CA SER A 114 2.22 14.30 -3.54
C SER A 114 2.52 13.59 -4.86
N VAL A 115 3.81 13.48 -5.22
CA VAL A 115 4.25 12.62 -6.33
C VAL A 115 4.02 11.16 -5.93
N PRO A 116 3.15 10.37 -6.58
CA PRO A 116 2.81 9.02 -6.11
C PRO A 116 4.03 8.11 -5.97
N GLY A 117 4.13 7.41 -4.83
CA GLY A 117 5.25 6.54 -4.50
C GLY A 117 4.96 5.03 -4.61
N THR A 118 3.68 4.63 -4.64
CA THR A 118 3.27 3.21 -4.60
C THR A 118 3.98 2.33 -5.63
N VAL A 119 3.98 2.73 -6.91
CA VAL A 119 4.51 1.89 -8.00
C VAL A 119 6.02 1.69 -7.87
N HIS A 120 6.76 2.76 -7.57
CA HIS A 120 8.20 2.68 -7.33
C HIS A 120 8.51 1.81 -6.10
N GLY A 121 7.70 1.93 -5.05
CA GLY A 121 7.86 1.07 -3.89
C GLY A 121 7.59 -0.41 -4.20
N TRP A 122 6.58 -0.74 -5.02
CA TRP A 122 6.30 -2.12 -5.44
C TRP A 122 7.46 -2.69 -6.25
N GLU A 123 7.97 -1.93 -7.23
CA GLU A 123 9.15 -2.30 -8.00
C GLU A 123 10.36 -2.53 -7.09
N THR A 124 10.62 -1.63 -6.14
CA THR A 124 11.73 -1.76 -5.19
C THR A 124 11.58 -3.03 -4.33
N ALA A 125 10.37 -3.31 -3.84
CA ALA A 125 10.09 -4.51 -3.05
C ALA A 125 10.31 -5.80 -3.86
N LEU A 126 9.81 -5.84 -5.10
CA LEU A 126 9.98 -6.97 -6.00
C LEU A 126 11.45 -7.18 -6.38
N ASN A 127 12.18 -6.12 -6.72
CA ASN A 127 13.58 -6.22 -7.11
C ASN A 127 14.47 -6.69 -5.96
N GLN A 128 14.19 -6.30 -4.72
CA GLN A 128 15.01 -6.65 -3.56
C GLN A 128 14.60 -7.97 -2.89
N TYR A 129 13.30 -8.26 -2.85
CA TYR A 129 12.74 -9.34 -2.05
C TYR A 129 11.75 -10.24 -2.80
N GLY A 130 11.45 -9.94 -4.07
CA GLY A 130 10.70 -10.84 -4.95
C GLY A 130 11.49 -12.10 -5.29
N ARG A 131 10.81 -13.08 -5.90
CA ARG A 131 11.41 -14.37 -6.28
C ARG A 131 11.83 -14.44 -7.74
#